data_AF-A0A7S3JKH4-F1
#
_entry.id   AF-A0A7S3JKH4-F1
#
_cell.length_a   1.000
_cell.length_b   1.000
_cell.length_c   1.000
_cell.angle_alpha   90.00
_cell.angle_beta   90.00
_cell.angle_gamma   90.00
#
_symmetry.space_group_name_H-M   'P 1'
#
loop_
_entity.id
_entity.type
_entity.pdbx_description
1 polymer ?
#
loop_
_entity_poly.entity_id
_entity_poly.type
_entity_poly.pdbx_seq_one_letter_code
_entity_poly.pdbx_strand_id
1 'polypeptide(L)'
;MNDDASDNQGDGNDMMNPDLQTQKDIDHISLTDEQKEEVITKALNSNNPSAPHNETQYSYKEKMFKRDDLVDQMVIHFSIENDIIPIDSEEYRDQQDYWEDRKSKNKAMLDQVNEGIKDEEFSKYRLDDDPKAQKKSLRNTFNFQERACQTFIMPLREKGIKTDPPQCSRFSLETTQWQIFDKYMQEYENMLRQEMEEAHKDKKKEKKGQQQVPQVREDPLYSQSMKRALKIMER
;
A
#
# COMPACT_ATOMS: atom_id res chain seq x y z
N MET A 1 -12.79 75.75 -42.49
CA MET A 1 -13.85 74.79 -42.84
C MET A 1 -14.14 74.02 -41.58
N ASN A 2 -15.42 74.03 -41.21
CA ASN A 2 -15.97 73.60 -39.93
C ASN A 2 -16.18 72.08 -39.85
N ASP A 3 -16.51 71.65 -38.62
CA ASP A 3 -17.33 70.48 -38.21
C ASP A 3 -16.68 69.10 -38.42
N ASP A 4 -16.79 68.06 -37.59
CA ASP A 4 -17.46 67.69 -36.32
C ASP A 4 -16.76 66.32 -35.99
N ALA A 5 -16.53 65.83 -34.77
CA ALA A 5 -17.49 65.50 -33.73
C ALA A 5 -16.75 65.11 -32.42
N SER A 6 -17.47 65.30 -31.33
CA SER A 6 -17.11 65.01 -29.93
C SER A 6 -16.92 63.51 -29.62
N ASP A 7 -16.14 63.19 -28.58
CA ASP A 7 -16.72 62.62 -27.36
C ASP A 7 -15.66 62.28 -26.28
N ASN A 8 -15.75 63.02 -25.19
CA ASN A 8 -15.68 62.56 -23.80
C ASN A 8 -14.49 61.67 -23.37
N GLN A 9 -13.34 62.28 -23.09
CA GLN A 9 -12.33 61.68 -22.21
C GLN A 9 -12.73 61.94 -20.75
N GLY A 10 -13.56 61.05 -20.22
CA GLY A 10 -13.79 60.94 -18.78
C GLY A 10 -12.53 60.43 -18.08
N ASP A 11 -12.19 61.07 -16.96
CA ASP A 11 -11.13 60.70 -16.02
C ASP A 11 -11.02 59.18 -15.80
N GLY A 12 -9.93 58.59 -16.33
CA GLY A 12 -9.59 57.18 -16.14
C GLY A 12 -8.97 56.86 -14.78
N ASN A 13 -9.44 57.50 -13.71
CA ASN A 13 -8.84 57.39 -12.37
C ASN A 13 -9.55 56.38 -11.43
N ASP A 14 -10.43 55.52 -11.96
CA ASP A 14 -11.28 54.62 -11.15
C ASP A 14 -10.91 53.13 -11.28
N MET A 15 -9.65 52.82 -11.63
CA MET A 15 -9.11 51.44 -11.70
C MET A 15 -8.32 51.03 -10.45
N MET A 16 -8.48 51.75 -9.34
CA MET A 16 -7.91 51.39 -8.04
C MET A 16 -9.04 51.11 -7.06
N ASN A 17 -9.79 50.05 -7.31
CA ASN A 17 -10.67 49.47 -6.32
C ASN A 17 -9.90 48.36 -5.59
N PRO A 18 -9.46 48.54 -4.33
CA PRO A 18 -8.65 47.57 -3.60
C PRO A 18 -9.45 46.37 -3.08
N ASP A 19 -10.72 46.24 -3.48
CA ASP A 19 -11.68 45.31 -2.90
C ASP A 19 -11.96 44.07 -3.76
N LEU A 20 -11.17 43.82 -4.80
CA LEU A 20 -10.99 42.43 -5.28
C LEU A 20 -10.06 41.72 -4.30
N GLN A 21 -10.58 41.54 -3.09
CA GLN A 21 -10.05 40.64 -2.08
C GLN A 21 -9.75 39.34 -2.80
N THR A 22 -8.46 39.03 -2.91
CA THR A 22 -7.93 37.71 -3.18
C THR A 22 -8.73 36.75 -2.31
N GLN A 23 -9.70 36.09 -2.94
CA GLN A 23 -10.44 35.01 -2.32
C GLN A 23 -9.35 34.01 -1.94
N LYS A 24 -9.00 33.98 -0.66
CA LYS A 24 -7.99 33.07 -0.14
C LYS A 24 -8.55 31.68 -0.40
N ASP A 25 -8.09 31.05 -1.47
CA ASP A 25 -8.43 29.68 -1.78
C ASP A 25 -8.11 28.85 -0.53
N ILE A 26 -9.10 28.10 -0.08
CA ILE A 26 -9.17 27.47 1.25
C ILE A 26 -8.01 26.48 1.47
N ASP A 27 -7.30 26.11 0.41
CA ASP A 27 -6.21 25.14 0.39
C ASP A 27 -4.81 25.76 0.58
N HIS A 28 -4.69 27.09 0.67
CA HIS A 28 -3.41 27.74 0.92
C HIS A 28 -3.17 27.99 2.42
N ILE A 29 -2.24 27.21 2.99
CA ILE A 29 -1.70 27.46 4.34
C ILE A 29 -1.12 28.88 4.37
N SER A 30 -1.61 29.71 5.29
CA SER A 30 -1.10 31.07 5.48
C SER A 30 0.27 30.99 6.15
N LEU A 31 1.35 31.08 5.36
CA LEU A 31 2.73 31.12 5.88
C LEU A 31 2.96 32.36 6.74
N THR A 32 3.73 32.22 7.81
CA THR A 32 4.21 33.34 8.63
C THR A 32 5.14 34.23 7.81
N ASP A 33 5.26 35.50 8.18
CA ASP A 33 6.04 36.47 7.40
C ASP A 33 7.53 36.07 7.31
N GLU A 34 8.06 35.41 8.35
CA GLU A 34 9.41 34.80 8.35
C GLU A 34 9.59 33.71 7.28
N GLN A 35 8.56 32.91 7.00
CA GLN A 35 8.62 31.84 5.99
C GLN A 35 8.44 32.36 4.56
N LYS A 36 7.83 33.54 4.39
CA LYS A 36 7.72 34.21 3.09
C LYS A 36 9.01 34.90 2.70
N GLU A 37 9.77 35.37 3.69
CA GLU A 37 11.07 36.01 3.48
C GLU A 37 12.21 34.99 3.28
N GLU A 38 11.97 33.71 3.56
CA GLU A 38 12.95 32.65 3.29
C GLU A 38 13.15 32.45 1.78
N VAL A 39 14.29 32.91 1.28
CA VAL A 39 14.71 32.71 -0.12
C VAL A 39 15.11 31.24 -0.29
N ILE A 40 14.17 30.40 -0.72
CA ILE A 40 14.43 29.01 -1.05
C ILE A 40 15.31 28.97 -2.31
N THR A 41 16.62 28.83 -2.13
CA THR A 41 17.56 28.60 -3.23
C THR A 41 17.36 27.19 -3.78
N LYS A 42 16.58 27.05 -4.86
CA LYS A 42 16.44 25.78 -5.57
C LYS A 42 17.66 25.56 -6.47
N ALA A 43 18.65 24.82 -5.96
CA ALA A 43 19.73 24.30 -6.78
C ALA A 43 19.21 23.19 -7.70
N LEU A 44 19.46 23.30 -9.01
CA LEU A 44 19.16 22.24 -9.96
C LEU A 44 20.11 21.06 -9.70
N ASN A 45 19.56 19.91 -9.33
CA ASN A 45 20.30 18.65 -9.26
C ASN A 45 20.03 17.82 -10.53
N SER A 46 21.01 17.00 -10.94
CA SER A 46 20.85 16.08 -12.07
C SER A 46 20.15 14.77 -11.66
N ASN A 47 19.43 14.78 -10.54
CA ASN A 47 18.85 13.58 -9.96
C ASN A 47 17.52 13.28 -10.65
N ASN A 48 17.32 12.02 -11.00
CA ASN A 48 16.08 11.53 -11.60
C ASN A 48 14.99 11.46 -10.51
N PRO A 49 13.87 12.17 -10.68
CA PRO A 49 12.77 12.15 -9.70
C PRO A 49 12.07 10.80 -9.58
N SER A 50 12.21 9.92 -10.58
CA SER A 50 11.63 8.58 -10.60
C SER A 50 12.58 7.50 -10.08
N ALA A 51 13.84 7.83 -9.80
CA ALA A 51 14.80 6.85 -9.30
C ALA A 51 14.45 6.43 -7.85
N PRO A 52 14.61 5.14 -7.50
CA PRO A 52 14.47 4.71 -6.12
C PRO A 52 15.52 5.38 -5.23
N HIS A 53 15.25 5.50 -3.93
CA HIS A 53 16.19 6.12 -3.00
C HIS A 53 17.42 5.26 -2.74
N ASN A 54 17.26 3.93 -2.74
CA ASN A 54 18.33 2.96 -2.60
C ASN A 54 17.95 1.62 -3.26
N GLU A 55 18.96 0.82 -3.58
CA GLU A 55 18.79 -0.54 -4.06
C GLU A 55 19.34 -1.53 -3.02
N THR A 56 18.66 -2.68 -2.86
CA THR A 56 19.07 -3.71 -1.90
C THR A 56 19.13 -5.06 -2.59
N GLN A 57 20.32 -5.67 -2.62
CA GLN A 57 20.55 -6.98 -3.23
C GLN A 57 21.01 -7.99 -2.18
N TYR A 58 20.54 -9.24 -2.29
CA TYR A 58 20.96 -10.31 -1.40
C TYR A 58 22.28 -10.93 -1.87
N SER A 59 23.31 -10.84 -1.05
CA SER A 59 24.57 -11.52 -1.31
C SER A 59 24.52 -12.94 -0.78
N TYR A 60 24.49 -13.94 -1.66
CA TYR A 60 24.56 -15.36 -1.27
C TYR A 60 25.89 -15.74 -0.61
N LYS A 61 26.98 -15.01 -0.92
CA LYS A 61 28.30 -15.24 -0.32
C LYS A 61 28.33 -14.84 1.16
N GLU A 62 27.80 -13.65 1.47
CA GLU A 62 27.82 -13.09 2.82
C GLU A 62 26.53 -13.36 3.61
N LYS A 63 25.53 -13.96 2.96
CA LYS A 63 24.19 -14.27 3.50
C LYS A 63 23.50 -13.05 4.13
N MET A 64 23.73 -11.88 3.55
CA MET A 64 23.17 -10.63 4.01
C MET A 64 22.70 -9.78 2.85
N PHE A 65 21.72 -8.91 3.13
CA PHE A 65 21.31 -7.87 2.21
C PHE A 65 22.34 -6.74 2.24
N LYS A 66 22.91 -6.41 1.07
CA LYS A 66 23.74 -5.23 0.86
C LYS A 66 22.88 -4.12 0.30
N ARG A 67 23.03 -2.93 0.85
CA ARG A 67 22.37 -1.72 0.38
C ARG A 67 23.38 -0.89 -0.39
N ASP A 68 22.99 -0.51 -1.60
CA ASP A 68 23.73 0.43 -2.42
C ASP A 68 22.93 1.73 -2.47
N ASP A 69 23.53 2.78 -1.90
CA ASP A 69 22.93 4.13 -1.84
C ASP A 69 23.18 4.93 -3.12
N LEU A 70 24.10 4.45 -3.98
CA LEU A 70 24.43 5.04 -5.26
C LEU A 70 23.51 4.45 -6.34
N VAL A 71 22.34 5.06 -6.51
CA VAL A 71 21.36 4.68 -7.53
C VAL A 71 21.66 5.40 -8.85
N ASP A 72 21.59 4.68 -9.97
CA ASP A 72 21.75 5.26 -11.30
C ASP A 72 20.61 6.25 -11.61
N GLN A 73 20.98 7.41 -12.14
CA GLN A 73 20.09 8.53 -12.45
C GLN A 73 19.82 8.63 -13.96
N MET A 74 20.44 7.80 -14.79
CA MET A 74 20.19 7.79 -16.23
C MET A 74 18.84 7.17 -16.56
N VAL A 75 18.04 7.89 -17.34
CA VAL A 75 16.76 7.39 -17.86
C VAL A 75 16.98 6.86 -19.27
N ILE A 76 16.85 5.55 -19.43
CA ILE A 76 16.89 4.89 -20.75
C ILE A 76 15.45 4.69 -21.22
N HIS A 77 15.05 5.45 -22.23
CA HIS A 77 13.72 5.31 -22.83
C HIS A 77 13.65 4.19 -23.88
N PHE A 78 14.77 3.89 -24.53
CA PHE A 78 14.83 2.93 -25.61
C PHE A 78 16.20 2.27 -25.68
N SER A 79 16.20 0.95 -25.73
CA SER A 79 17.40 0.13 -25.91
C SER A 79 17.10 -0.92 -26.97
N ILE A 80 17.95 -1.01 -28.00
CA ILE A 80 17.94 -2.12 -28.95
C ILE A 80 19.30 -2.82 -28.86
N GLU A 81 19.27 -4.13 -28.71
CA GLU A 81 20.42 -4.99 -28.89
C GLU A 81 20.49 -5.44 -30.36
N ASN A 82 21.66 -5.32 -30.98
CA ASN A 82 21.88 -5.69 -32.38
C ASN A 82 22.91 -6.83 -32.46
N ASP A 83 22.74 -7.72 -33.43
CA ASP A 83 23.61 -8.88 -33.71
C ASP A 83 24.43 -8.68 -35.00
N ILE A 84 24.96 -7.47 -35.20
CA ILE A 84 25.77 -7.13 -36.39
C ILE A 84 27.22 -7.02 -35.96
N ILE A 85 28.07 -7.89 -36.51
CA ILE A 85 29.50 -7.91 -36.25
C ILE A 85 30.26 -7.22 -37.39
N PRO A 86 31.04 -6.15 -37.12
CA PRO A 86 31.87 -5.50 -38.13
C PRO A 86 32.97 -6.44 -38.65
N ILE A 87 33.28 -6.38 -39.94
CA ILE A 87 34.27 -7.25 -40.60
C ILE A 87 35.68 -7.05 -40.04
N ASP A 88 36.02 -5.83 -39.64
CA ASP A 88 37.34 -5.49 -39.11
C ASP A 88 37.50 -5.83 -37.61
N SER A 89 36.42 -6.30 -36.97
CA SER A 89 36.42 -6.65 -35.54
C SER A 89 37.18 -7.96 -35.27
N GLU A 90 37.73 -8.09 -34.08
CA GLU A 90 38.33 -9.35 -33.59
C GLU A 90 37.29 -10.48 -33.54
N GLU A 91 36.06 -10.17 -33.10
CA GLU A 91 34.93 -11.11 -33.07
C GLU A 91 34.63 -11.73 -34.45
N TYR A 92 34.78 -10.95 -35.54
CA TYR A 92 34.60 -11.49 -36.90
C TYR A 92 35.71 -12.47 -37.26
N ARG A 93 36.95 -12.19 -36.85
CA ARG A 93 38.11 -13.07 -37.10
C ARG A 93 37.96 -14.38 -36.34
N ASP A 94 37.61 -14.32 -35.06
CA ASP A 94 37.36 -15.50 -34.24
C ASP A 94 36.20 -16.34 -34.77
N GLN A 95 35.15 -15.68 -35.27
CA GLN A 95 34.06 -16.36 -35.94
C GLN A 95 34.54 -17.03 -37.24
N GLN A 96 35.31 -16.35 -38.10
CA GLN A 96 35.84 -16.98 -39.31
C GLN A 96 36.73 -18.18 -38.97
N ASP A 97 37.66 -18.04 -38.04
CA ASP A 97 38.58 -19.10 -37.63
C ASP A 97 37.80 -20.32 -37.08
N TYR A 98 36.76 -20.10 -36.26
CA TYR A 98 35.88 -21.17 -35.78
C TYR A 98 35.16 -21.88 -36.93
N TRP A 99 34.65 -21.13 -37.92
CA TRP A 99 33.94 -21.70 -39.05
C TRP A 99 34.87 -22.46 -39.98
N GLU A 100 36.10 -21.98 -40.20
CA GLU A 100 37.13 -22.65 -40.99
C GLU A 100 37.61 -23.93 -40.32
N ASP A 101 37.92 -23.89 -39.02
CA ASP A 101 38.32 -25.06 -38.24
C ASP A 101 37.19 -26.12 -38.22
N ARG A 102 35.94 -25.69 -38.01
CA ARG A 102 34.77 -26.57 -38.08
C ARG A 102 34.59 -27.18 -39.47
N LYS A 103 34.75 -26.41 -40.55
CA LYS A 103 34.69 -26.93 -41.93
C LYS A 103 35.81 -27.93 -42.20
N SER A 104 37.03 -27.63 -41.77
CA SER A 104 38.20 -28.50 -41.93
C SER A 104 38.00 -29.84 -41.22
N LYS A 105 37.55 -29.81 -39.96
CA LYS A 105 37.22 -31.01 -39.18
C LYS A 105 36.08 -31.84 -39.79
N ASN A 106 35.03 -31.18 -40.27
CA ASN A 106 33.91 -31.87 -40.93
C ASN A 106 34.35 -32.53 -42.24
N LYS A 107 35.21 -31.85 -43.01
CA LYS A 107 35.75 -32.40 -44.26
C LYS A 107 36.62 -33.63 -43.99
N ALA A 108 37.56 -33.54 -43.04
CA ALA A 108 38.41 -34.67 -42.66
C ALA A 108 37.59 -35.89 -42.18
N MET A 109 36.53 -35.65 -41.40
CA MET A 109 35.60 -36.70 -40.97
C MET A 109 34.80 -37.30 -42.14
N LEU A 110 34.39 -36.49 -43.11
CA LEU A 110 33.67 -36.96 -44.30
C LEU A 110 34.58 -37.80 -45.20
N ASP A 111 35.83 -37.36 -45.40
CA ASP A 111 36.84 -38.10 -46.16
C ASP A 111 37.10 -39.47 -45.51
N GLN A 112 37.21 -39.52 -44.19
CA GLN A 112 37.35 -40.77 -43.43
C GLN A 112 36.13 -41.71 -43.58
N VAL A 113 34.91 -41.16 -43.60
CA VAL A 113 33.68 -41.95 -43.82
C VAL A 113 33.64 -42.50 -45.25
N ASN A 114 34.00 -41.69 -46.25
CA ASN A 114 34.03 -42.10 -47.65
C ASN A 114 35.14 -43.12 -47.95
N GLU A 115 36.29 -43.05 -47.27
CA GLU A 115 37.35 -44.06 -47.32
C GLU A 115 36.93 -45.42 -46.74
N GLY A 116 35.91 -45.44 -45.87
CA GLY A 116 35.27 -46.67 -45.40
C GLY A 116 34.37 -47.33 -46.43
N ILE A 117 33.94 -46.60 -47.47
CA ILE A 117 33.07 -47.07 -48.57
C ILE A 117 33.95 -47.40 -49.78
N LYS A 118 34.68 -48.52 -49.71
CA LYS A 118 35.63 -48.97 -50.76
C LYS A 118 35.06 -49.98 -51.75
N ASP A 119 33.88 -50.55 -51.47
CA ASP A 119 33.26 -51.54 -52.34
C ASP A 119 32.63 -50.86 -53.57
N GLU A 120 33.00 -51.30 -54.78
CA GLU A 120 32.50 -50.71 -56.04
C GLU A 120 30.96 -50.77 -56.17
N GLU A 121 30.34 -51.77 -55.54
CA GLU A 121 28.88 -51.94 -55.48
C GLU A 121 28.19 -50.87 -54.61
N PHE A 122 28.92 -50.29 -53.63
CA PHE A 122 28.43 -49.25 -52.72
C PHE A 122 28.94 -47.84 -53.06
N SER A 123 29.63 -47.67 -54.20
CA SER A 123 30.10 -46.35 -54.69
C SER A 123 28.99 -45.30 -54.80
N LYS A 124 27.75 -45.75 -55.08
CA LYS A 124 26.53 -44.90 -55.11
C LYS A 124 26.17 -44.27 -53.76
N TYR A 125 26.72 -44.76 -52.64
CA TYR A 125 26.45 -44.26 -51.29
C TYR A 125 27.52 -43.30 -50.77
N ARG A 126 28.49 -42.90 -51.61
CA ARG A 126 29.40 -41.80 -51.28
C ARG A 126 28.60 -40.54 -50.98
N LEU A 127 28.99 -39.86 -49.92
CA LEU A 127 28.25 -38.72 -49.38
C LEU A 127 28.65 -37.40 -50.04
N ASP A 128 29.42 -37.44 -51.14
CA ASP A 128 30.05 -36.28 -51.77
C ASP A 128 29.04 -35.31 -52.41
N ASP A 129 27.99 -35.84 -53.05
CA ASP A 129 27.06 -35.05 -53.85
C ASP A 129 25.86 -34.49 -53.05
N ASP A 130 25.58 -35.05 -51.85
CA ASP A 130 24.37 -34.74 -51.07
C ASP A 130 24.68 -33.99 -49.74
N PRO A 131 24.52 -32.65 -49.69
CA PRO A 131 24.87 -31.83 -48.52
C PRO A 131 24.02 -32.13 -47.28
N LYS A 132 22.82 -32.72 -47.47
CA LYS A 132 21.92 -33.11 -46.38
C LYS A 132 22.35 -34.42 -45.73
N ALA A 133 22.92 -35.34 -46.52
CA ALA A 133 23.39 -36.62 -46.04
C ALA A 133 24.71 -36.48 -45.27
N GLN A 134 25.61 -35.61 -45.73
CA GLN A 134 26.84 -35.22 -45.02
C GLN A 134 26.54 -34.73 -43.59
N LYS A 135 25.62 -33.76 -43.44
CA LYS A 135 25.26 -33.18 -42.14
C LYS A 135 24.63 -34.20 -41.18
N LYS A 136 23.93 -35.21 -41.69
CA LYS A 136 23.30 -36.25 -40.88
C LYS A 136 24.32 -37.28 -40.38
N SER A 137 25.30 -37.63 -41.21
CA SER A 137 26.40 -38.55 -40.87
C SER A 137 27.39 -37.92 -39.87
N LEU A 138 27.71 -36.63 -40.05
CA LEU A 138 28.63 -35.88 -39.20
C LEU A 138 28.05 -35.50 -37.83
N ARG A 139 26.73 -35.65 -37.62
CA ARG A 139 26.08 -35.30 -36.34
C ARG A 139 26.22 -36.46 -35.36
N ASN A 140 27.05 -36.28 -34.33
CA ASN A 140 27.07 -37.20 -33.19
C ASN A 140 25.74 -37.12 -32.43
N THR A 141 24.92 -38.17 -32.51
CA THR A 141 23.64 -38.28 -31.80
C THR A 141 23.69 -39.27 -30.64
N PHE A 142 24.82 -39.93 -30.43
CA PHE A 142 24.98 -40.93 -29.38
C PHE A 142 25.28 -40.17 -28.09
N ASN A 143 24.36 -40.22 -27.10
CA ASN A 143 24.48 -39.67 -25.74
C ASN A 143 23.75 -38.35 -25.41
N PHE A 144 22.67 -37.99 -26.10
CA PHE A 144 21.70 -37.04 -25.53
C PHE A 144 20.71 -37.80 -24.64
N GLN A 145 20.94 -37.78 -23.32
CA GLN A 145 19.96 -38.22 -22.33
C GLN A 145 19.24 -37.00 -21.77
N GLU A 146 17.91 -37.07 -21.69
CA GLU A 146 17.10 -36.04 -21.05
C GLU A 146 17.43 -35.99 -19.55
N ARG A 147 17.84 -34.82 -19.07
CA ARG A 147 18.06 -34.57 -17.64
C ARG A 147 16.98 -33.60 -17.18
N ALA A 148 15.98 -34.10 -16.46
CA ALA A 148 14.99 -33.25 -15.81
C ALA A 148 15.54 -32.76 -14.46
N CYS A 149 15.40 -31.45 -14.21
CA CYS A 149 15.61 -30.84 -12.91
C CYS A 149 14.41 -29.94 -12.59
N GLN A 150 13.88 -30.05 -11.37
CA GLN A 150 12.76 -29.21 -10.92
C GLN A 150 13.14 -28.51 -9.62
N THR A 151 12.94 -27.19 -9.56
CA THR A 151 13.02 -26.42 -8.32
C THR A 151 11.68 -26.50 -7.59
N PHE A 152 11.71 -26.66 -6.26
CA PHE A 152 10.49 -26.64 -5.46
C PHE A 152 9.78 -25.29 -5.57
N ILE A 153 8.46 -25.30 -5.77
CA ILE A 153 7.61 -24.11 -5.82
C ILE A 153 6.90 -23.98 -4.48
N MET A 154 7.11 -22.86 -3.78
CA MET A 154 6.41 -22.59 -2.52
C MET A 154 5.05 -21.94 -2.81
N PRO A 155 3.91 -22.52 -2.36
CA PRO A 155 2.60 -21.95 -2.63
C PRO A 155 2.37 -20.65 -1.83
N LEU A 156 1.89 -19.61 -2.51
CA LEU A 156 1.50 -18.35 -1.88
C LEU A 156 0.25 -18.55 -1.01
N ARG A 157 0.27 -18.05 0.23
CA ARG A 157 -0.87 -18.09 1.15
C ARG A 157 -1.04 -16.73 1.81
N GLU A 158 -2.24 -16.17 1.75
CA GLU A 158 -2.57 -14.91 2.38
C GLU A 158 -3.16 -15.13 3.78
N LYS A 159 -2.67 -14.39 4.77
CA LYS A 159 -3.19 -14.38 6.15
C LYS A 159 -3.19 -12.93 6.65
N GLY A 160 -4.35 -12.41 7.01
CA GLY A 160 -4.49 -11.15 7.73
C GLY A 160 -4.79 -11.41 9.20
N ILE A 161 -4.05 -10.78 10.10
CA ILE A 161 -4.34 -10.77 11.54
C ILE A 161 -4.41 -9.32 11.98
N LYS A 162 -5.51 -8.94 12.63
CA LYS A 162 -5.66 -7.65 13.29
C LYS A 162 -5.88 -7.92 14.77
N THR A 163 -5.07 -7.30 15.61
CA THR A 163 -5.26 -7.34 17.06
C THR A 163 -6.00 -6.09 17.48
N ASP A 164 -7.30 -6.22 17.77
CA ASP A 164 -8.05 -5.15 18.42
C ASP A 164 -7.77 -5.20 19.93
N PRO A 165 -7.42 -4.07 20.56
CA PRO A 165 -7.20 -4.04 22.00
C PRO A 165 -8.52 -4.42 22.71
N PRO A 166 -8.45 -5.06 23.89
CA PRO A 166 -9.65 -5.36 24.66
C PRO A 166 -10.38 -4.05 25.01
N GLN A 167 -11.72 -4.11 25.08
CA GLN A 167 -12.53 -2.95 25.42
C GLN A 167 -12.17 -2.47 26.83
N CYS A 168 -11.68 -1.23 26.95
CA CYS A 168 -11.42 -0.61 28.24
C CYS A 168 -12.57 0.36 28.57
N SER A 169 -13.35 0.07 29.61
CA SER A 169 -14.24 1.05 30.23
C SER A 169 -13.52 1.73 31.40
N ARG A 170 -13.76 3.03 31.58
CA ARG A 170 -13.31 3.76 32.78
C ARG A 170 -14.47 3.82 33.76
N PHE A 171 -14.25 3.33 34.98
CA PHE A 171 -15.22 3.43 36.07
C PHE A 171 -14.58 4.15 37.25
N SER A 172 -15.31 5.10 37.82
CA SER A 172 -14.97 5.77 39.07
C SER A 172 -16.23 5.88 39.91
N LEU A 173 -16.15 5.41 41.16
CA LEU A 173 -17.24 5.49 42.12
C LEU A 173 -16.65 5.83 43.49
N GLU A 174 -17.34 6.69 44.22
CA GLU A 174 -17.09 6.92 45.64
C GLU A 174 -18.02 6.04 46.47
N THR A 175 -17.49 5.42 47.53
CA THR A 175 -18.26 4.60 48.46
C THR A 175 -18.15 5.20 49.84
N THR A 176 -19.23 5.83 50.30
CA THR A 176 -19.34 6.42 51.64
C THR A 176 -20.23 5.56 52.54
N GLN A 177 -20.05 5.69 53.85
CA GLN A 177 -20.79 4.86 54.83
C GLN A 177 -22.32 5.10 54.77
N TRP A 178 -22.75 6.33 54.48
CA TRP A 178 -24.16 6.65 54.29
C TRP A 178 -24.75 5.97 53.05
N GLN A 179 -24.00 5.90 51.93
CA GLN A 179 -24.45 5.16 50.74
C GLN A 179 -24.65 3.67 51.02
N ILE A 180 -23.80 3.06 51.85
CA ILE A 180 -23.96 1.66 52.28
C ILE A 180 -25.22 1.51 53.14
N PHE A 181 -25.43 2.41 54.10
CA PHE A 181 -26.61 2.39 54.95
C PHE A 181 -27.90 2.57 54.14
N ASP A 182 -27.95 3.55 53.26
CA ASP A 182 -29.11 3.84 52.41
C ASP A 182 -29.40 2.68 51.46
N LYS A 183 -28.36 2.08 50.85
CA LYS A 183 -28.53 0.89 50.01
C LYS A 183 -29.05 -0.31 50.79
N TYR A 184 -28.53 -0.53 51.99
CA TYR A 184 -28.97 -1.62 52.86
C TYR A 184 -30.42 -1.42 53.35
N MET A 185 -30.81 -0.20 53.73
CA MET A 185 -32.20 0.12 54.08
C MET A 185 -33.13 -0.03 52.88
N GLN A 186 -32.71 0.42 51.69
CA GLN A 186 -33.47 0.25 50.45
C GLN A 186 -33.67 -1.24 50.11
N GLU A 187 -32.64 -2.07 50.25
CA GLU A 187 -32.75 -3.53 50.06
C GLU A 187 -33.63 -4.18 51.12
N TYR A 188 -33.55 -3.74 52.38
CA TYR A 188 -34.41 -4.22 53.46
C TYR A 188 -35.89 -3.90 53.21
N GLU A 189 -36.21 -2.66 52.81
CA GLU A 189 -37.58 -2.28 52.42
C GLU A 189 -38.08 -3.08 51.22
N ASN A 190 -37.22 -3.31 50.22
CA ASN A 190 -37.55 -4.13 49.06
C ASN A 190 -37.83 -5.59 49.46
N MET A 191 -37.08 -6.14 50.43
CA MET A 191 -37.29 -7.48 50.97
C MET A 191 -38.64 -7.58 51.69
N LEU A 192 -38.97 -6.65 52.60
CA LEU A 192 -40.28 -6.61 53.26
C LEU A 192 -41.41 -6.46 52.25
N ARG A 193 -41.20 -5.66 51.21
CA ARG A 193 -42.19 -5.47 50.15
C ARG A 193 -42.39 -6.75 49.34
N GLN A 194 -41.31 -7.47 49.03
CA GLN A 194 -41.39 -8.78 48.36
C GLN A 194 -42.09 -9.80 49.24
N GLU A 195 -41.78 -9.90 50.54
CA GLU A 195 -42.48 -10.80 51.48
C GLU A 195 -43.97 -10.45 51.60
N MET A 196 -44.31 -9.17 51.64
CA MET A 196 -45.70 -8.70 51.63
C MET A 196 -46.39 -9.00 50.30
N GLU A 197 -45.71 -8.82 49.17
CA GLU A 197 -46.22 -9.14 47.83
C GLU A 197 -46.39 -10.66 47.63
N GLU A 198 -45.51 -11.49 48.21
CA GLU A 198 -45.59 -12.95 48.24
C GLU A 198 -46.72 -13.44 49.15
N ALA A 199 -46.87 -12.87 50.36
CA ALA A 199 -47.99 -13.13 51.25
C ALA A 199 -49.35 -12.66 50.69
N HIS A 200 -49.35 -11.62 49.86
CA HIS A 200 -50.52 -11.17 49.11
C HIS A 200 -50.74 -11.93 47.79
N LYS A 201 -49.75 -12.66 47.28
CA LYS A 201 -49.86 -13.53 46.09
C LYS A 201 -50.73 -14.75 46.37
N ASP A 202 -50.72 -15.26 47.60
CA ASP A 202 -51.59 -16.36 48.04
C ASP A 202 -53.06 -15.94 48.23
N LYS A 203 -53.37 -14.64 48.21
CA LYS A 203 -54.74 -14.11 48.41
C LYS A 203 -55.30 -13.31 47.23
N LYS A 204 -54.62 -13.25 46.08
CA LYS A 204 -55.05 -12.37 44.98
C LYS A 204 -54.90 -12.98 43.58
N LYS A 205 -55.68 -14.02 43.31
CA LYS A 205 -56.33 -14.15 41.99
C LYS A 205 -57.60 -13.32 41.99
N GLU A 206 -57.48 -12.01 41.86
CA GLU A 206 -58.47 -11.16 41.18
C GLU A 206 -58.00 -9.70 41.07
N LYS A 207 -58.24 -9.14 39.88
CA LYS A 207 -57.87 -7.82 39.34
C LYS A 207 -57.69 -6.68 40.35
N LYS A 208 -56.73 -5.78 40.04
CA LYS A 208 -57.02 -4.35 39.81
C LYS A 208 -55.84 -3.64 39.14
N GLY A 209 -56.17 -2.84 38.12
CA GLY A 209 -55.23 -2.00 37.38
C GLY A 209 -54.57 -0.96 38.29
N GLN A 210 -53.32 -0.66 37.96
CA GLN A 210 -52.52 0.38 38.59
C GLN A 210 -53.19 1.73 38.35
N GLN A 211 -53.79 2.29 39.39
CA GLN A 211 -54.19 3.68 39.41
C GLN A 211 -52.95 4.48 39.80
N GLN A 212 -52.40 5.25 38.86
CA GLN A 212 -51.33 6.19 39.15
C GLN A 212 -51.87 7.20 40.18
N VAL A 213 -51.29 7.17 41.37
CA VAL A 213 -51.53 8.20 42.38
C VAL A 213 -50.97 9.51 41.79
N PRO A 214 -51.78 10.56 41.58
CA PRO A 214 -51.25 11.82 41.11
C PRO A 214 -50.25 12.31 42.17
N GLN A 215 -48.99 12.48 41.79
CA GLN A 215 -48.05 13.23 42.60
C GLN A 215 -48.57 14.67 42.68
N VAL A 216 -49.26 14.99 43.77
CA VAL A 216 -49.54 16.37 44.13
C VAL A 216 -48.17 17.03 44.29
N ARG A 217 -47.81 17.88 43.34
CA ARG A 217 -46.63 18.74 43.43
C ARG A 217 -46.93 19.78 44.50
N GLU A 218 -46.69 19.42 45.75
CA GLU A 218 -46.66 20.38 46.85
C GLU A 218 -45.57 21.41 46.51
N ASP A 219 -45.95 22.69 46.44
CA ASP A 219 -45.02 23.79 46.16
C ASP A 219 -43.99 23.87 47.31
N PRO A 220 -42.68 23.67 47.04
CA PRO A 220 -41.65 23.65 48.08
C PRO A 220 -41.65 24.90 48.95
N LEU A 221 -42.05 26.06 48.40
CA LEU A 221 -42.10 27.34 49.09
C LEU A 221 -43.19 27.42 50.16
N TYR A 222 -44.31 26.73 49.97
CA TYR A 222 -45.45 26.74 50.90
C TYR A 222 -45.55 25.48 51.75
N SER A 223 -44.61 24.56 51.58
CA SER A 223 -44.54 23.31 52.33
C SER A 223 -44.47 23.55 53.85
N GLN A 224 -45.13 22.65 54.59
CA GLN A 224 -45.11 22.72 56.05
C GLN A 224 -43.71 22.49 56.64
N SER A 225 -42.84 21.76 55.92
CA SER A 225 -41.42 21.61 56.29
C SER A 225 -40.67 22.94 56.18
N MET A 226 -40.88 23.72 55.12
CA MET A 226 -40.24 25.04 54.94
C MET A 226 -40.70 26.05 56.00
N LYS A 227 -42.01 26.08 56.31
CA LYS A 227 -42.54 26.94 57.39
C LYS A 227 -41.93 26.60 58.76
N ARG A 228 -41.72 25.30 59.03
CA ARG A 228 -41.07 24.85 60.27
C ARG A 228 -39.59 25.22 60.29
N ALA A 229 -38.88 25.08 59.17
CA ALA A 229 -37.48 25.47 59.06
C ALA A 229 -37.30 26.99 59.26
N LEU A 230 -38.13 27.81 58.62
CA LEU A 230 -38.15 29.27 58.81
C LEU A 230 -38.40 29.64 60.27
N LYS A 231 -39.39 29.01 60.92
CA LYS A 231 -39.69 29.26 62.34
C LYS A 231 -38.57 28.82 63.30
N ILE A 232 -37.72 27.87 62.90
CA ILE A 232 -36.54 27.46 63.66
C ILE A 232 -35.38 28.42 63.43
N MET A 233 -35.21 28.93 62.20
CA MET A 233 -34.21 29.95 61.87
C MET A 233 -34.55 31.32 62.49
N GLU A 234 -35.83 31.59 62.73
CA GLU A 234 -36.33 32.80 63.41
C GLU A 234 -36.13 32.77 64.93
N ARG A 235 -35.71 31.63 65.50
CA ARG A 235 -35.53 31.44 66.95
C ARG A 235 -34.06 31.49 67.34
#